data_AF-A0A652K5C8-F1
#
_entry.id   AF-A0A652K5C8-F1
#
_cell.length_a   1.000
_cell.length_b   1.000
_cell.length_c   1.000
_cell.angle_alpha   90.00
_cell.angle_beta   90.00
_cell.angle_gamma   90.00
#
_symmetry.space_group_name_H-M   'P 1'
#
loop_
_entity.id
_entity.type
_entity.pdbx_description
1 polymer ?
#
loop_
_entity_poly.entity_id
_entity_poly.type
_entity_poly.pdbx_seq_one_letter_code
_entity_poly.pdbx_strand_id
1 'polypeptide(L)'
;MSTWYRIADGTGILARRAGTWLVGEGWQSLALRGGTVAFLAPYVLPPVLDELRGYPLAVPAATVAGLGAAWWAGRPQAAEDIEEDVEEQPEQEPAPAVEPGVFIGHVRTAIGTGKGVHLAALAEHLTRATGDPWTPALARAACEAAGLPVQRGVRMPGRAPSTGVKLGALPAPLPAPSVAPPGDVVPAGQGVATGAATATATPLAVEHGQGMTIIRDPAERRHYTVTKTP
;
A
#
# COMPACT_ATOMS: atom_id res chain seq x y z
N MET A 1 -16.74 16.40 -36.03
CA MET A 1 -15.79 16.80 -34.96
C MET A 1 -14.47 17.14 -35.64
N SER A 2 -14.09 18.42 -35.64
CA SER A 2 -12.97 18.93 -36.47
C SER A 2 -11.61 18.50 -35.91
N THR A 3 -10.68 18.24 -36.81
CA THR A 3 -9.28 17.88 -36.54
C THR A 3 -8.58 18.85 -35.58
N TRP A 4 -9.03 20.11 -35.56
CA TRP A 4 -8.58 21.16 -34.65
C TRP A 4 -8.83 20.86 -33.17
N TYR A 5 -9.96 20.25 -32.81
CA TYR A 5 -10.25 19.88 -31.41
C TYR A 5 -9.30 18.80 -30.88
N ARG A 6 -8.88 17.85 -31.74
CA ARG A 6 -7.94 16.78 -31.37
C ARG A 6 -6.52 17.30 -31.15
N ILE A 7 -6.12 18.33 -31.89
CA ILE A 7 -4.81 18.97 -31.73
C ILE A 7 -4.77 19.78 -30.42
N ALA A 8 -5.84 20.54 -30.13
CA ALA A 8 -5.96 21.33 -28.90
C ALA A 8 -6.01 20.45 -27.62
N ASP A 9 -6.72 19.33 -27.66
CA ASP A 9 -6.74 18.37 -26.54
C ASP A 9 -5.37 17.68 -26.36
N GLY A 10 -4.70 17.36 -27.46
CA GLY A 10 -3.35 16.78 -27.44
C GLY A 10 -2.29 17.71 -26.85
N THR A 11 -2.32 19.00 -27.20
CA THR A 11 -1.40 20.00 -26.63
C THR A 11 -1.68 20.28 -25.16
N GLY A 12 -2.95 20.24 -24.71
CA GLY A 12 -3.30 20.41 -23.30
C GLY A 12 -2.73 19.31 -22.39
N ILE A 13 -2.71 18.06 -22.86
CA ILE A 13 -2.15 16.92 -22.13
C ILE A 13 -0.62 17.00 -22.06
N LEU A 14 0.04 17.42 -23.14
CA LEU A 14 1.49 17.66 -23.17
C LEU A 14 1.89 18.84 -22.27
N ALA A 15 1.12 19.93 -22.27
CA ALA A 15 1.37 21.08 -21.41
C ALA A 15 1.16 20.74 -19.92
N ARG A 16 0.16 19.93 -19.57
CA ARG A 16 -0.01 19.44 -18.19
C ARG A 16 1.13 18.54 -17.75
N ARG A 17 1.60 17.64 -18.61
CA ARG A 17 2.73 16.74 -18.31
C ARG A 17 4.06 17.48 -18.22
N ALA A 18 4.33 18.40 -19.14
CA ALA A 18 5.48 19.30 -19.06
C ALA A 18 5.40 20.15 -17.80
N GLY A 19 4.22 20.67 -17.45
CA GLY A 19 3.97 21.39 -16.20
C GLY A 19 4.28 20.56 -14.95
N THR A 20 3.85 19.29 -14.89
CA THR A 20 4.20 18.43 -13.74
C THR A 20 5.68 18.06 -13.68
N TRP A 21 6.36 17.96 -14.82
CA TRP A 21 7.81 17.73 -14.88
C TRP A 21 8.61 18.98 -14.48
N LEU A 22 8.10 20.17 -14.85
CA LEU A 22 8.68 21.48 -14.53
C LEU A 22 8.40 21.94 -13.08
N VAL A 23 7.37 21.40 -12.43
CA VAL A 23 6.96 21.77 -11.06
C VAL A 23 7.45 20.76 -10.01
N GLY A 24 7.80 19.53 -10.42
CA GLY A 24 8.25 18.47 -9.50
C GLY A 24 9.68 18.59 -8.98
N GLU A 25 10.60 19.15 -9.79
CA GLU A 25 11.95 19.53 -9.37
C GLU A 25 11.95 21.06 -9.31
N GLY A 26 12.18 21.67 -8.14
CA GLY A 26 11.95 23.11 -7.90
C GLY A 26 12.55 24.06 -8.95
N TRP A 27 12.08 25.32 -8.97
CA TRP A 27 12.37 26.35 -10.00
C TRP A 27 13.85 26.52 -10.39
N GLN A 28 14.77 26.14 -9.52
CA GLN A 28 16.22 26.15 -9.75
C GLN A 28 16.65 25.17 -10.85
N SER A 29 16.10 23.95 -10.91
CA SER A 29 16.44 22.97 -11.96
C SER A 29 15.94 23.45 -13.33
N LEU A 30 14.77 24.09 -13.34
CA LEU A 30 14.16 24.71 -14.51
C LEU A 30 14.98 25.90 -15.01
N ALA A 31 15.46 26.75 -14.10
CA ALA A 31 16.34 27.87 -14.44
C ALA A 31 17.68 27.37 -15.01
N LEU A 32 18.26 26.30 -14.46
CA LEU A 32 19.53 25.73 -14.92
C LEU A 32 19.41 25.06 -16.29
N ARG A 33 18.38 24.23 -16.49
CA ARG A 33 18.11 23.54 -17.76
C ARG A 33 17.64 24.51 -18.84
N GLY A 34 16.74 25.43 -18.50
CA GLY A 34 16.30 26.50 -19.40
C GLY A 34 17.44 27.45 -19.77
N GLY A 35 18.28 27.82 -18.79
CA GLY A 35 19.43 28.68 -18.98
C GLY A 35 20.51 28.05 -19.86
N THR A 36 20.82 26.77 -19.67
CA THR A 36 21.79 26.04 -20.53
C THR A 36 21.31 25.92 -21.96
N VAL A 37 20.04 25.58 -22.20
CA VAL A 37 19.47 25.54 -23.56
C VAL A 37 19.47 26.93 -24.20
N ALA A 38 19.04 27.97 -23.47
CA ALA A 38 19.02 29.34 -23.98
C ALA A 38 20.44 29.88 -24.27
N PHE A 39 21.43 29.50 -23.47
CA PHE A 39 22.82 29.89 -23.66
C PHE A 39 23.48 29.18 -24.84
N LEU A 40 23.21 27.89 -25.04
CA LEU A 40 23.82 27.08 -26.10
C LEU A 40 23.13 27.25 -27.47
N ALA A 41 21.82 27.49 -27.48
CA ALA A 41 21.03 27.64 -28.70
C ALA A 41 21.64 28.62 -29.73
N PRO A 42 22.08 29.86 -29.39
CA PRO A 42 22.63 30.78 -30.37
C PRO A 42 23.96 30.33 -30.98
N TYR A 43 24.69 29.41 -30.35
CA TYR A 43 25.96 28.88 -30.90
C TYR A 43 25.74 27.65 -31.76
N VAL A 44 24.70 26.85 -31.47
CA VAL A 44 24.45 25.58 -32.16
C VAL A 44 23.44 25.72 -33.30
N LEU A 45 22.39 26.53 -33.14
CA LEU A 45 21.34 26.64 -34.16
C LEU A 45 21.80 27.27 -35.49
N PRO A 46 22.55 28.39 -35.52
CA PRO A 46 22.89 29.04 -36.79
C PRO A 46 23.63 28.16 -37.80
N PRO A 47 24.72 27.44 -37.44
CA PRO A 47 25.41 26.60 -38.41
C PRO A 47 24.54 25.42 -38.87
N VAL A 48 23.74 24.84 -37.98
CA VAL A 48 22.81 23.76 -38.32
C VAL A 48 21.72 24.26 -39.27
N LEU A 49 21.16 25.44 -39.04
CA LEU A 49 20.13 26.02 -39.90
C LEU A 49 20.68 26.42 -41.27
N ASP A 50 21.91 26.93 -41.35
CA ASP A 50 22.54 27.25 -42.64
C ASP A 50 22.83 26.00 -43.47
N GLU A 51 23.23 24.89 -42.84
CA GLU A 51 23.42 23.62 -43.54
C GLU A 51 22.10 22.98 -43.98
N LEU A 52 21.01 23.20 -43.22
CA LEU A 52 19.67 22.70 -43.55
C LEU A 52 18.95 23.51 -44.64
N ARG A 53 19.39 24.75 -44.95
CA ARG A 53 18.76 25.61 -45.98
C ARG A 53 18.76 24.99 -47.39
N GLY A 54 19.69 24.07 -47.68
CA GLY A 54 19.75 23.36 -48.96
C GLY A 54 18.73 22.21 -49.10
N TYR A 55 18.05 21.83 -48.02
CA TYR A 55 17.22 20.62 -47.97
C TYR A 55 15.81 20.94 -47.47
N PRO A 56 14.82 21.13 -48.37
CA PRO A 56 13.47 21.56 -47.98
C PRO A 56 12.73 20.56 -47.06
N LEU A 57 13.16 19.29 -47.02
CA LEU A 57 12.62 18.26 -46.13
C LEU A 57 13.35 18.14 -44.79
N ALA A 58 14.49 18.80 -44.60
CA ALA A 58 15.32 18.57 -43.43
C ALA A 58 14.78 19.29 -42.18
N VAL A 59 14.14 20.45 -42.34
CA VAL A 59 13.44 21.16 -41.25
C VAL A 59 12.26 20.35 -40.66
N PRO A 60 11.31 19.83 -41.47
CA PRO A 60 10.23 19.01 -40.92
C PRO A 60 10.76 17.68 -40.34
N ALA A 61 11.77 17.06 -40.96
CA ALA A 61 12.39 15.84 -40.43
C ALA A 61 13.06 16.08 -39.06
N ALA A 62 13.84 17.15 -38.92
CA ALA A 62 14.47 17.53 -37.66
C ALA A 62 13.42 17.87 -36.59
N THR A 63 12.30 18.48 -36.97
CA THR A 63 11.20 18.78 -36.07
C THR A 63 10.53 17.50 -35.55
N VAL A 64 10.24 16.54 -36.42
CA VAL A 64 9.67 15.23 -36.04
C VAL A 64 10.66 14.44 -35.17
N ALA A 65 11.95 14.45 -35.52
CA ALA A 65 12.99 13.80 -34.73
C ALA A 65 13.12 14.44 -33.34
N GLY A 66 13.11 15.77 -33.26
CA GLY A 66 13.16 16.52 -31.99
C GLY A 66 11.94 16.26 -31.12
N LEU A 67 10.74 16.24 -31.69
CA LEU A 67 9.51 15.87 -30.98
C LEU A 67 9.54 14.40 -30.51
N GLY A 68 10.07 13.49 -31.33
CA GLY A 68 10.27 12.10 -30.96
C GLY A 68 11.25 11.93 -29.79
N ALA A 69 12.38 12.63 -29.84
CA ALA A 69 13.37 12.64 -28.77
C ALA A 69 12.81 13.25 -27.47
N ALA A 70 12.10 14.38 -27.56
CA ALA A 70 11.45 15.01 -26.42
C ALA A 70 10.36 14.11 -25.80
N TRP A 71 9.57 13.42 -26.63
CA TRP A 71 8.59 12.46 -26.15
C TRP A 71 9.24 11.25 -25.48
N TRP A 72 10.36 10.76 -26.03
CA TRP A 72 11.10 9.64 -25.45
C TRP A 72 11.77 10.02 -24.13
N ALA A 73 12.40 11.21 -24.05
CA ALA A 73 12.98 11.74 -22.81
C ALA A 73 11.92 12.09 -21.75
N GLY A 74 10.73 12.52 -22.18
CA GLY A 74 9.59 12.82 -21.31
C GLY A 74 8.71 11.61 -20.99
N ARG A 75 9.03 10.42 -21.51
CA ARG A 75 8.37 9.20 -21.02
C ARG A 75 8.70 9.10 -19.53
N PRO A 76 7.71 8.80 -18.68
CA PRO A 76 8.01 8.44 -17.30
C PRO A 76 8.97 7.26 -17.41
N GLN A 77 10.25 7.50 -17.11
CA GLN A 77 11.16 6.43 -16.77
C GLN A 77 10.37 5.66 -15.71
N ALA A 78 9.99 4.43 -16.04
CA ALA A 78 9.68 3.48 -14.97
C ALA A 78 10.85 3.68 -14.01
N ALA A 79 10.56 3.96 -12.74
CA ALA A 79 11.57 4.13 -11.71
C ALA A 79 12.37 2.82 -11.60
N GLU A 80 13.23 2.59 -12.58
CA GLU A 80 14.32 1.66 -12.57
C GLU A 80 15.31 2.35 -11.65
N ASP A 81 15.23 1.95 -10.38
CA ASP A 81 16.33 1.95 -9.42
C ASP A 81 17.44 2.94 -9.81
N ILE A 82 17.15 4.24 -9.64
CA ILE A 82 18.20 5.13 -9.19
C ILE A 82 18.54 4.54 -7.83
N GLU A 83 19.61 3.74 -7.80
CA GLU A 83 20.34 3.48 -6.57
C GLU A 83 20.48 4.83 -5.91
N GLU A 84 19.67 5.03 -4.86
CA GLU A 84 19.68 6.21 -4.02
C GLU A 84 21.15 6.45 -3.69
N ASP A 85 21.67 7.53 -4.27
CA ASP A 85 22.77 8.27 -3.70
C ASP A 85 22.47 8.35 -2.21
N VAL A 86 23.43 7.88 -1.42
CA VAL A 86 23.34 7.78 0.02
C VAL A 86 23.41 9.21 0.56
N GLU A 87 22.35 9.98 0.32
CA GLU A 87 22.07 11.21 1.04
C GLU A 87 21.94 10.79 2.50
N GLU A 88 22.84 11.35 3.30
CA GLU A 88 22.94 11.26 4.75
C GLU A 88 21.56 10.95 5.36
N GLN A 89 21.38 9.70 5.80
CA GLN A 89 20.19 9.34 6.56
C GLN A 89 20.11 10.31 7.73
N PRO A 90 19.11 11.21 7.79
CA PRO A 90 18.94 12.07 8.95
C PRO A 90 18.84 11.15 10.16
N GLU A 91 19.57 11.49 11.23
CA GLU A 91 19.63 10.72 12.47
C GLU A 91 18.24 10.17 12.79
N GLN A 92 18.12 8.85 12.63
CA GLN A 92 16.85 8.15 12.63
C GLN A 92 16.26 8.31 14.04
N GLU A 93 15.23 9.14 14.17
CA GLU A 93 14.49 9.22 15.43
C GLU A 93 14.06 7.81 15.83
N PRO A 94 14.29 7.40 17.09
CA PRO A 94 13.98 6.05 17.53
C PRO A 94 12.50 5.78 17.26
N ALA A 95 12.24 4.70 16.52
CA ALA A 95 10.88 4.30 16.21
C ALA A 95 10.06 4.20 17.51
N PRO A 96 8.79 4.64 17.51
CA PRO A 96 7.94 4.52 18.69
C PRO A 96 7.92 3.07 19.15
N ALA A 97 8.12 2.86 20.46
CA ALA A 97 8.26 1.54 21.05
C ALA A 97 6.92 0.78 21.01
N VAL A 98 6.67 0.07 19.92
CA VAL A 98 5.53 -0.85 19.80
C VAL A 98 5.99 -2.24 20.18
N GLU A 99 5.25 -2.89 21.07
CA GLU A 99 5.50 -4.29 21.42
C GLU A 99 5.43 -5.16 20.14
N PRO A 100 6.42 -6.03 19.85
CA PRO A 100 6.49 -6.79 18.61
C PRO A 100 5.21 -7.60 18.30
N GLY A 101 4.57 -8.16 19.34
CA GLY A 101 3.32 -8.92 19.18
C GLY A 101 2.15 -8.06 18.66
N VAL A 102 2.02 -6.84 19.20
CA VAL A 102 1.01 -5.86 18.77
C VAL A 102 1.28 -5.39 17.35
N PHE A 103 2.55 -5.10 17.04
CA PHE A 103 2.98 -4.71 15.69
C PHE A 103 2.65 -5.77 14.63
N ILE A 104 2.94 -7.04 14.90
CA ILE A 104 2.62 -8.15 13.99
C ILE A 104 1.10 -8.24 13.75
N GLY A 105 0.29 -7.98 14.78
CA GLY A 105 -1.17 -7.88 14.67
C GLY A 105 -1.61 -6.77 13.69
N HIS A 106 -1.01 -5.59 13.78
CA HIS A 106 -1.25 -4.49 12.84
C HIS A 106 -0.80 -4.82 11.42
N VAL A 107 0.37 -5.43 11.22
CA VAL A 107 0.82 -5.85 9.88
C VAL A 107 -0.16 -6.83 9.27
N ARG A 108 -0.63 -7.82 10.03
CA ARG A 108 -1.61 -8.79 9.56
C ARG A 108 -2.95 -8.13 9.20
N THR A 109 -3.40 -7.17 10.02
CA THR A 109 -4.62 -6.40 9.77
C THR A 109 -4.49 -5.55 8.50
N ALA A 110 -3.34 -4.90 8.29
CA ALA A 110 -3.05 -4.10 7.10
C ALA A 110 -2.96 -4.94 5.82
N ILE A 111 -2.47 -6.19 5.89
CA ILE A 111 -2.49 -7.13 4.76
C ILE A 111 -3.93 -7.54 4.40
N GLY A 112 -4.79 -7.72 5.40
CA GLY A 112 -6.18 -8.14 5.21
C GLY A 112 -6.28 -9.46 4.47
N THR A 113 -7.00 -9.48 3.34
CA THR A 113 -7.15 -10.66 2.46
C THR A 113 -6.07 -10.71 1.36
N GLY A 114 -5.14 -9.76 1.34
CA GLY A 114 -4.07 -9.66 0.34
C GLY A 114 -2.93 -10.64 0.57
N LYS A 115 -1.98 -10.67 -0.38
CA LYS A 115 -0.75 -11.48 -0.28
C LYS A 115 0.39 -10.76 0.45
N GLY A 116 0.25 -9.46 0.70
CA GLY A 116 1.25 -8.62 1.33
C GLY A 116 0.79 -7.16 1.33
N VAL A 117 1.58 -6.31 2.00
CA VAL A 117 1.30 -4.88 2.17
C VAL A 117 2.56 -4.07 1.84
N HIS A 118 2.39 -2.94 1.15
CA HIS A 118 3.47 -1.98 0.90
C HIS A 118 3.83 -1.22 2.17
N LEU A 119 5.11 -0.85 2.34
CA LEU A 119 5.55 -0.09 3.53
C LEU A 119 4.81 1.23 3.71
N ALA A 120 4.51 1.95 2.61
CA ALA A 120 3.73 3.18 2.67
C ALA A 120 2.31 2.96 3.21
N ALA A 121 1.63 1.91 2.73
CA ALA A 121 0.29 1.57 3.20
C ALA A 121 0.30 1.07 4.66
N LEU A 122 1.36 0.36 5.06
CA LEU A 122 1.56 -0.06 6.44
C LEU A 122 1.76 1.16 7.36
N ALA A 123 2.58 2.13 6.97
CA ALA A 123 2.79 3.36 7.73
C ALA A 123 1.49 4.18 7.88
N GLU A 124 0.71 4.31 6.80
CA GLU A 124 -0.63 4.94 6.86
C GLU A 124 -1.58 4.20 7.82
N HIS A 125 -1.55 2.86 7.82
CA HIS A 125 -2.35 2.04 8.73
C HIS A 125 -1.93 2.24 10.19
N LEU A 126 -0.63 2.18 10.48
CA LEU A 126 -0.08 2.37 11.82
C LEU A 126 -0.38 3.77 12.36
N THR A 127 -0.23 4.80 11.52
CA THR A 127 -0.59 6.18 11.89
C THR A 127 -2.04 6.29 12.32
N ARG A 128 -2.95 5.63 11.59
CA ARG A 128 -4.37 5.63 11.93
C ARG A 128 -4.67 4.80 13.19
N ALA A 129 -3.93 3.73 13.42
CA ALA A 129 -4.18 2.79 14.51
C ALA A 129 -3.60 3.25 15.85
N THR A 130 -2.41 3.86 15.86
CA THR A 130 -1.74 4.32 17.08
C THR A 130 -1.98 5.80 17.37
N GLY A 131 -2.28 6.61 16.34
CA GLY A 131 -2.40 8.06 16.45
C GLY A 131 -1.08 8.83 16.31
N ASP A 132 0.05 8.12 16.32
CA ASP A 132 1.39 8.70 16.13
C ASP A 132 1.76 8.76 14.64
N PRO A 133 2.56 9.74 14.19
CA PRO A 133 2.97 9.82 12.79
C PRO A 133 3.97 8.70 12.43
N TRP A 134 3.59 7.81 11.51
CA TRP A 134 4.48 6.78 10.97
C TRP A 134 4.95 7.12 9.56
N THR A 135 6.25 7.00 9.32
CA THR A 135 6.85 7.05 7.99
C THR A 135 7.17 5.64 7.48
N PRO A 136 7.36 5.45 6.16
CA PRO A 136 7.79 4.17 5.61
C PRO A 136 9.15 3.69 6.18
N ALA A 137 10.03 4.62 6.55
CA ALA A 137 11.31 4.32 7.18
C ALA A 137 11.13 3.75 8.60
N LEU A 138 10.27 4.38 9.42
CA LEU A 138 9.94 3.86 10.76
C LEU A 138 9.25 2.49 10.67
N ALA A 139 8.34 2.32 9.71
CA ALA A 139 7.68 1.04 9.48
C ALA A 139 8.68 -0.06 9.07
N ARG A 140 9.71 0.28 8.26
CA ARG A 140 10.81 -0.64 7.91
C ARG A 140 11.60 -1.03 9.16
N ALA A 141 12.05 -0.05 9.94
CA ALA A 141 12.80 -0.30 11.17
C ALA A 141 12.01 -1.18 12.17
N ALA A 142 10.71 -0.94 12.32
CA ALA A 142 9.84 -1.76 13.15
C ALA A 142 9.66 -3.19 12.60
N CYS A 143 9.61 -3.36 11.27
CA CYS A 143 9.62 -4.70 10.66
C CYS A 143 10.93 -5.45 10.97
N GLU A 144 12.07 -4.78 10.85
CA GLU A 144 13.39 -5.36 11.15
C GLU A 144 13.52 -5.74 12.63
N ALA A 145 13.09 -4.84 13.54
CA ALA A 145 13.05 -5.11 14.97
C ALA A 145 12.13 -6.28 15.35
N ALA A 146 11.05 -6.49 14.60
CA ALA A 146 10.14 -7.63 14.75
C ALA A 146 10.60 -8.90 14.01
N GLY A 147 11.76 -8.88 13.34
CA GLY A 147 12.29 -10.00 12.58
C GLY A 147 11.51 -10.32 11.29
N LEU A 148 10.76 -9.35 10.75
CA LEU A 148 9.96 -9.50 9.53
C LEU A 148 10.77 -9.06 8.29
N PRO A 149 11.02 -9.96 7.32
CA PRO A 149 11.80 -9.62 6.14
C PRO A 149 11.00 -8.68 5.22
N VAL A 150 11.60 -7.53 4.93
CA VAL A 150 11.09 -6.55 3.95
C VAL A 150 11.62 -6.94 2.55
N GLN A 151 10.72 -7.10 1.58
CA GLN A 151 11.06 -7.55 0.23
C GLN A 151 10.60 -6.53 -0.83
N ARG A 152 11.36 -6.43 -1.93
CA ARG A 152 10.94 -5.71 -3.14
C ARG A 152 9.88 -6.51 -3.91
N GLY A 153 9.14 -5.82 -4.79
CA GLY A 153 8.19 -6.45 -5.72
C GLY A 153 6.89 -6.98 -5.09
N VAL A 154 6.51 -6.48 -3.91
CA VAL A 154 5.21 -6.77 -3.31
C VAL A 154 4.13 -6.11 -4.17
N ARG A 155 3.10 -6.87 -4.57
CA ARG A 155 1.99 -6.37 -5.40
C ARG A 155 0.76 -6.13 -4.52
N MET A 156 0.19 -4.93 -4.62
CA MET A 156 -1.13 -4.61 -4.07
C MET A 156 -2.10 -4.27 -5.21
N PRO A 157 -3.40 -4.60 -5.09
CA PRO A 157 -4.40 -4.21 -6.08
C PRO A 157 -4.41 -2.69 -6.30
N GLY A 158 -4.38 -2.26 -7.56
CA GLY A 158 -4.45 -0.84 -7.93
C GLY A 158 -3.17 -0.02 -7.70
N ARG A 159 -2.05 -0.65 -7.30
CA ARG A 159 -0.74 0.02 -7.18
C ARG A 159 0.36 -0.76 -7.91
N ALA A 160 1.38 -0.04 -8.38
CA ALA A 160 2.58 -0.65 -8.94
C ALA A 160 3.30 -1.51 -7.87
N PRO A 161 4.07 -2.54 -8.27
CA PRO A 161 4.89 -3.30 -7.33
C PRO A 161 5.83 -2.38 -6.54
N SER A 162 5.98 -2.61 -5.24
CA SER A 162 6.81 -1.78 -4.36
C SER A 162 7.42 -2.63 -3.24
N THR A 163 8.18 -1.99 -2.35
CA THR A 163 8.80 -2.61 -1.17
C THR A 163 7.76 -2.80 -0.07
N GLY A 164 7.74 -3.97 0.56
CA GLY A 164 6.72 -4.34 1.54
C GLY A 164 6.98 -5.65 2.27
N VAL A 165 5.97 -6.10 3.01
CA VAL A 165 5.98 -7.37 3.76
C VAL A 165 4.97 -8.33 3.14
N LYS A 166 5.38 -9.59 2.92
CA LYS A 166 4.50 -10.65 2.41
C LYS A 166 3.82 -11.41 3.56
N LEU A 167 2.60 -11.88 3.32
CA LEU A 167 1.85 -12.66 4.30
C LEU A 167 2.59 -13.92 4.77
N GLY A 168 3.25 -14.62 3.83
CA GLY A 168 4.02 -15.83 4.14
C GLY A 168 5.28 -15.61 4.98
N ALA A 169 5.68 -14.35 5.20
CA ALA A 169 6.79 -14.00 6.07
C ALA A 169 6.35 -13.75 7.52
N LEU A 170 5.06 -13.64 7.79
CA LEU A 170 4.55 -13.47 9.15
C LEU A 170 4.65 -14.80 9.93
N PRO A 171 5.02 -14.77 11.21
CA PRO A 171 4.92 -15.95 12.06
C PRO A 171 3.47 -16.44 12.12
N ALA A 172 3.31 -17.76 12.23
CA ALA A 172 1.99 -18.36 12.39
C ALA A 172 1.27 -17.69 13.58
N PRO A 173 -0.05 -17.44 13.49
CA PRO A 173 -0.79 -16.93 14.64
C PRO A 173 -0.51 -17.83 15.84
N LEU A 174 -0.20 -17.22 16.98
CA LEU A 174 -0.29 -17.95 18.23
C LEU A 174 -1.68 -18.59 18.30
N PRO A 175 -1.79 -19.86 18.71
CA PRO A 175 -3.09 -20.49 18.88
C PRO A 175 -3.94 -19.57 19.74
N ALA A 176 -5.15 -19.25 19.27
CA ALA A 176 -6.09 -18.49 20.09
C ALA A 176 -6.16 -19.20 21.45
N PRO A 177 -6.08 -18.48 22.57
CA PRO A 177 -6.24 -19.11 23.87
C PRO A 177 -7.54 -19.90 23.76
N SER A 178 -7.43 -21.23 23.91
CA SER A 178 -8.59 -22.09 23.94
C SER A 178 -9.36 -21.60 25.14
N VAL A 179 -10.36 -20.74 24.90
CA VAL A 179 -11.33 -20.36 25.91
C VAL A 179 -11.94 -21.69 26.28
N ALA A 180 -11.49 -22.25 27.41
CA ALA A 180 -12.08 -23.45 27.94
C ALA A 180 -13.59 -23.16 27.94
N PRO A 181 -14.41 -24.02 27.30
CA PRO A 181 -15.86 -23.84 27.36
C PRO A 181 -16.17 -23.57 28.83
N PRO A 182 -16.93 -22.51 29.16
CA PRO A 182 -17.11 -22.06 30.53
C PRO A 182 -17.42 -23.30 31.36
N GLY A 183 -16.41 -23.73 32.13
CA GLY A 183 -16.53 -24.94 32.92
C GLY A 183 -17.73 -24.66 33.80
N ASP A 184 -18.73 -25.55 33.74
CA ASP A 184 -19.87 -25.49 34.64
C ASP A 184 -19.35 -25.06 35.99
N VAL A 185 -19.79 -23.88 36.43
CA VAL A 185 -19.47 -23.38 37.76
C VAL A 185 -20.16 -24.36 38.69
N VAL A 186 -19.47 -25.44 39.05
CA VAL A 186 -19.97 -26.42 40.00
C VAL A 186 -20.12 -25.62 41.29
N PRO A 187 -21.35 -25.40 41.78
CA PRO A 187 -21.54 -24.70 43.03
C PRO A 187 -20.75 -25.44 44.11
N ALA A 188 -19.95 -24.69 44.87
CA ALA A 188 -19.11 -25.24 45.93
C ALA A 188 -19.98 -26.09 46.87
N GLY A 189 -19.82 -27.42 46.83
CA GLY A 189 -20.54 -28.36 47.69
C GLY A 189 -20.98 -29.69 47.07
N GLN A 190 -20.92 -29.87 45.75
CA GLN A 190 -21.25 -31.17 45.13
C GLN A 190 -19.99 -32.01 44.92
N GLY A 191 -19.94 -33.15 45.63
CA GLY A 191 -18.84 -34.10 45.55
C GLY A 191 -18.63 -34.63 44.13
N VAL A 192 -17.36 -34.69 43.72
CA VAL A 192 -16.95 -35.20 42.41
C VAL A 192 -17.38 -36.65 42.28
N ALA A 193 -18.43 -36.92 41.50
CA ALA A 193 -18.77 -38.26 41.08
C ALA A 193 -17.80 -38.69 39.98
N THR A 194 -16.75 -39.41 40.35
CA THR A 194 -15.83 -40.12 39.46
C THR A 194 -16.55 -41.33 38.83
N GLY A 195 -17.50 -41.07 37.94
CA GLY A 195 -18.11 -42.07 37.08
C GLY A 195 -17.85 -41.71 35.63
N ALA A 196 -17.15 -42.58 34.90
CA ALA A 196 -16.97 -42.47 33.46
C ALA A 196 -18.33 -42.68 32.76
N ALA A 197 -19.15 -41.64 32.71
CA ALA A 197 -20.34 -41.59 31.88
C ALA A 197 -19.96 -40.90 30.57
N THR A 198 -19.93 -41.68 29.49
CA THR A 198 -19.89 -41.17 28.12
C THR A 198 -21.14 -40.33 27.89
N ALA A 199 -21.03 -39.02 28.12
CA ALA A 199 -22.09 -38.08 27.80
C ALA A 199 -22.14 -37.93 26.27
N THR A 200 -23.07 -38.65 25.65
CA THR A 200 -23.49 -38.38 24.27
C THR A 200 -24.09 -36.99 24.25
N ALA A 201 -23.29 -35.99 23.85
CA ALA A 201 -23.75 -34.62 23.71
C ALA A 201 -24.81 -34.57 22.61
N THR A 202 -26.08 -34.47 23.02
CA THR A 202 -27.19 -34.26 22.09
C THR A 202 -27.04 -32.84 21.53
N PRO A 203 -26.91 -32.65 20.21
CA PRO A 203 -26.69 -31.34 19.64
C PRO A 203 -27.91 -30.43 19.87
N LEU A 204 -27.69 -29.27 20.49
CA LEU A 204 -28.68 -28.22 20.64
C LEU A 204 -29.00 -27.63 19.25
N ALA A 205 -30.28 -27.49 18.93
CA ALA A 205 -30.72 -26.86 17.69
C ALA A 205 -30.86 -25.34 17.93
N VAL A 206 -30.02 -24.55 17.27
CA VAL A 206 -30.05 -23.08 17.39
C VAL A 206 -30.59 -22.45 16.11
N GLU A 207 -31.71 -21.76 16.22
CA GLU A 207 -32.41 -21.10 15.12
C GLU A 207 -32.29 -19.57 15.27
N HIS A 208 -31.85 -18.89 14.21
CA HIS A 208 -31.62 -17.43 14.22
C HIS A 208 -32.71 -16.73 13.41
N GLY A 209 -33.51 -15.89 14.07
CA GLY A 209 -34.52 -15.02 13.45
C GLY A 209 -34.09 -13.55 13.43
N GLN A 210 -34.88 -12.69 12.78
CA GLN A 210 -34.64 -11.24 12.78
C GLN A 210 -34.77 -10.66 14.20
N GLY A 211 -33.65 -10.52 14.89
CA GLY A 211 -33.56 -9.91 16.23
C GLY A 211 -33.69 -10.88 17.41
N MET A 212 -33.78 -12.19 17.18
CA MET A 212 -33.87 -13.19 18.25
C MET A 212 -33.14 -14.48 17.90
N THR A 213 -32.59 -15.13 18.92
CA THR A 213 -32.02 -16.48 18.83
C THR A 213 -32.86 -17.44 19.67
N ILE A 214 -33.35 -18.52 19.06
CA ILE A 214 -34.10 -19.58 19.74
C ILE A 214 -33.17 -20.78 19.90
N ILE A 215 -32.96 -21.20 21.15
CA ILE A 215 -32.20 -22.42 21.46
C ILE A 215 -33.23 -23.48 21.86
N ARG A 216 -33.27 -24.58 21.09
CA ARG A 216 -34.13 -25.73 21.37
C ARG A 216 -33.26 -26.88 21.89
N ASP A 217 -33.54 -27.28 23.13
CA ASP A 217 -33.04 -28.54 23.66
C ASP A 217 -34.05 -29.65 23.35
N PRO A 218 -33.71 -30.69 22.57
CA PRO A 218 -34.63 -31.78 22.28
C PRO A 218 -35.00 -32.62 23.51
N ALA A 219 -34.22 -32.56 24.60
CA ALA A 219 -34.49 -33.29 25.84
C ALA A 219 -35.50 -32.56 26.75
N GLU A 220 -35.63 -31.23 26.63
CA GLU A 220 -36.54 -30.43 27.43
C GLU A 220 -37.71 -29.89 26.60
N ARG A 221 -38.93 -29.94 27.15
CA ARG A 221 -40.12 -29.34 26.49
C ARG A 221 -40.17 -27.81 26.56
N ARG A 222 -39.12 -27.16 27.07
CA ARG A 222 -39.06 -25.71 27.27
C ARG A 222 -38.13 -25.10 26.22
N HIS A 223 -38.50 -23.94 25.70
CA HIS A 223 -37.69 -23.20 24.72
C HIS A 223 -37.24 -21.90 25.37
N TYR A 224 -35.99 -21.53 25.15
CA TYR A 224 -35.43 -20.27 25.63
C TYR A 224 -35.30 -19.29 24.46
N THR A 225 -35.93 -18.13 24.61
CA THR A 225 -35.86 -17.03 23.64
C THR A 225 -34.99 -15.94 24.21
N VAL A 226 -33.89 -15.61 23.52
CA VAL A 226 -33.03 -14.48 23.88
C VAL A 226 -33.31 -13.34 22.90
N THR A 227 -33.87 -12.25 23.40
CA THR A 227 -34.05 -11.01 22.65
C THR A 227 -32.89 -10.07 22.93
N LYS A 228 -32.28 -9.54 21.87
CA LYS A 228 -31.21 -8.55 22.01
C LYS A 228 -31.84 -7.19 22.32
N THR A 229 -31.66 -6.72 23.55
CA THR A 229 -32.08 -5.37 23.96
C THR A 229 -31.27 -4.34 23.15
N PRO A 230 -31.92 -3.31 22.57
CA PRO A 230 -31.25 -2.31 21.72
C PRO A 230 -30.20 -1.48 22.45
#